data_AF-A0A9P1KHP1-F1
#
_entry.id   AF-A0A9P1KHP1-F1
#
_cell.length_a   1.000
_cell.length_b   1.000
_cell.length_c   1.000
_cell.angle_alpha   90.00
_cell.angle_beta   90.00
_cell.angle_gamma   90.00
#
_symmetry.space_group_name_H-M   'P 1'
#
loop_
_entity.id
_entity.type
_entity.pdbx_description
1 polymer ?
#
loop_
_entity_poly.entity_id
_entity_poly.type
_entity_poly.pdbx_seq_one_letter_code
_entity_poly.pdbx_strand_id
1 'polypeptide(L)'
;MSFQIKPHYHIEIIPPKQVYLLGEQENHALTGGLYCQILPFLDGNHSREQIADKLNGEVPLDHIDFVLNRLSEKGYLIESAPELAPEVAAFWSELGIAPAVAAQALKQPVTLKTVGNRISEGMVDILGAALRDLGIPLQPTEAEAALAIVLTDDYLNPDLAPLNRHQVETGQPWILVKPLGSVLWLGPVFKPGETGCWHCLAQRLEGNREVEASVQREKYAAAQTNGNIPHTVNTIVIYPQPAPPCLRRCRLPFSLRLPKSPNPLFLPSPPRLPPPWRAS
;
A
#
# COMPACT_ATOMS: atom_id res chain seq x y z
N MET A 1 -23.65 -2.12 -21.27
CA MET A 1 -22.34 -2.26 -20.60
C MET A 1 -21.27 -1.96 -21.63
N SER A 2 -20.29 -1.13 -21.29
CA SER A 2 -19.19 -0.77 -22.19
C SER A 2 -17.96 -1.60 -21.85
N PHE A 3 -17.27 -2.07 -22.87
CA PHE A 3 -16.10 -2.95 -22.71
C PHE A 3 -14.83 -2.21 -23.08
N GLN A 4 -13.74 -2.54 -22.38
CA GLN A 4 -12.42 -2.05 -22.72
C GLN A 4 -11.37 -3.15 -22.59
N ILE A 5 -10.31 -3.04 -23.36
CA ILE A 5 -9.08 -3.77 -23.04
C ILE A 5 -8.55 -3.25 -21.71
N LYS A 6 -7.91 -4.13 -20.93
CA LYS A 6 -7.28 -3.75 -19.66
C LYS A 6 -6.42 -2.48 -19.84
N PRO A 7 -6.67 -1.42 -19.03
CA PRO A 7 -6.15 -0.09 -19.28
C PRO A 7 -4.63 0.05 -19.05
N HIS A 8 -3.98 -0.93 -18.42
CA HIS A 8 -2.51 -0.96 -18.34
C HIS A 8 -1.82 -1.41 -19.63
N TYR A 9 -2.57 -1.88 -20.64
CA TYR A 9 -2.00 -2.17 -21.95
C TYR A 9 -2.09 -0.97 -22.87
N HIS A 10 -0.94 -0.61 -23.44
CA HIS A 10 -0.89 0.18 -24.66
C HIS A 10 -1.16 -0.74 -25.87
N ILE A 11 -2.15 -0.40 -26.69
CA ILE A 11 -2.57 -1.21 -27.83
C ILE A 11 -1.91 -0.66 -29.10
N GLU A 12 -1.10 -1.49 -29.76
CA GLU A 12 -0.47 -1.17 -31.04
C GLU A 12 -1.00 -2.10 -32.13
N ILE A 13 -1.74 -1.55 -33.10
CA ILE A 13 -2.38 -2.30 -34.18
C ILE A 13 -1.51 -2.19 -35.44
N ILE A 14 -1.01 -3.33 -35.93
CA ILE A 14 -0.22 -3.42 -37.16
C ILE A 14 -1.03 -4.23 -38.21
N PRO A 15 -1.71 -3.55 -39.15
CA PRO A 15 -2.43 -4.22 -40.23
C PRO A 15 -1.50 -5.12 -41.06
N PRO A 16 -2.03 -6.19 -41.67
CA PRO A 16 -3.46 -6.53 -41.75
C PRO A 16 -3.98 -7.45 -40.63
N LYS A 17 -3.11 -7.99 -39.76
CA LYS A 17 -3.50 -9.09 -38.84
C LYS A 17 -2.85 -9.07 -37.46
N GLN A 18 -1.99 -8.12 -37.12
CA GLN A 18 -1.29 -8.15 -35.82
C GLN A 18 -1.79 -7.04 -34.91
N VAL A 19 -1.99 -7.39 -33.64
CA VAL A 19 -2.19 -6.43 -32.56
C VAL A 19 -1.30 -6.80 -31.39
N TYR A 20 -0.62 -5.82 -30.83
CA TYR A 20 0.21 -5.97 -29.65
C TYR A 20 -0.44 -5.27 -28.46
N LEU A 21 -0.54 -5.98 -27.35
CA LEU A 21 -0.90 -5.43 -26.06
C LEU A 21 0.39 -5.29 -25.27
N LEU A 22 0.82 -4.05 -25.05
CA LEU A 22 2.11 -3.72 -24.45
C LEU A 22 1.90 -3.22 -23.01
N GLY A 23 2.37 -3.96 -22.02
CA GLY A 23 2.33 -3.58 -20.61
C GLY A 23 3.74 -3.50 -20.02
N GLU A 24 3.86 -2.94 -18.82
CA GLU A 24 5.18 -2.84 -18.16
C GLU A 24 5.71 -4.21 -17.70
N GLN A 25 4.83 -5.10 -17.24
CA GLN A 25 5.20 -6.43 -16.74
C GLN A 25 5.07 -7.54 -17.79
N GLU A 26 4.19 -7.38 -18.76
CA GLU A 26 3.91 -8.40 -19.77
C GLU A 26 3.48 -7.81 -21.12
N ASN A 27 3.76 -8.55 -22.19
CA ASN A 27 3.40 -8.19 -23.55
C ASN A 27 2.69 -9.37 -24.23
N HIS A 28 1.66 -9.09 -25.02
CA HIS A 28 0.92 -10.10 -25.77
C HIS A 28 0.77 -9.74 -27.23
N ALA A 29 0.75 -10.76 -28.10
CA ALA A 29 0.46 -10.62 -29.51
C ALA A 29 -0.84 -11.36 -29.85
N LEU A 30 -1.78 -10.65 -30.49
CA LEU A 30 -3.02 -11.17 -31.01
C LEU A 30 -2.94 -11.17 -32.55
N THR A 31 -3.14 -12.34 -33.14
CA THR A 31 -3.12 -12.48 -34.61
C THR A 31 -4.53 -12.75 -35.14
N GLY A 32 -5.03 -11.85 -35.99
CA GLY A 32 -6.31 -11.97 -36.69
C GLY A 32 -6.83 -10.62 -37.19
N GLY A 33 -7.36 -10.58 -38.42
CA GLY A 33 -7.89 -9.34 -39.00
C GLY A 33 -9.10 -8.79 -38.23
N LEU A 34 -9.91 -9.67 -37.64
CA LEU A 34 -11.03 -9.28 -36.76
C LEU A 34 -10.54 -8.51 -35.52
N TYR A 35 -9.37 -8.85 -34.97
CA TYR A 35 -8.81 -8.09 -33.85
C TYR A 35 -8.44 -6.66 -34.27
N CYS A 36 -7.82 -6.49 -35.44
CA CYS A 36 -7.49 -5.16 -35.97
C CYS A 36 -8.73 -4.28 -36.19
N GLN A 37 -9.88 -4.88 -36.51
CA GLN A 37 -11.14 -4.17 -36.74
C GLN A 37 -11.90 -3.86 -35.45
N ILE A 38 -11.90 -4.77 -34.47
CA ILE A 38 -12.72 -4.65 -33.25
C ILE A 38 -12.00 -3.88 -32.13
N LEU A 39 -10.69 -4.08 -31.93
CA LEU A 39 -9.95 -3.45 -30.83
C LEU A 39 -10.01 -1.91 -30.79
N PRO A 40 -10.04 -1.17 -31.92
CA PRO A 40 -10.21 0.28 -31.91
C PRO A 40 -11.48 0.77 -31.19
N PHE A 41 -12.50 -0.09 -31.05
CA PHE A 41 -13.76 0.23 -30.39
C PHE A 41 -13.84 -0.31 -28.95
N LEU A 42 -12.79 -0.98 -28.46
CA LEU A 42 -12.67 -1.48 -27.08
C LEU A 42 -11.94 -0.48 -26.18
N ASP A 43 -12.36 0.77 -26.25
CA ASP A 43 -11.81 1.91 -25.52
C ASP A 43 -12.60 2.26 -24.24
N GLY A 44 -13.67 1.51 -23.94
CA GLY A 44 -14.56 1.77 -22.81
C GLY A 44 -15.73 2.71 -23.11
N ASN A 45 -15.75 3.34 -24.28
CA ASN A 45 -16.81 4.28 -24.67
C ASN A 45 -17.92 3.63 -25.49
N HIS A 46 -17.71 2.41 -25.97
CA HIS A 46 -18.65 1.71 -26.84
C HIS A 46 -19.27 0.50 -26.14
N SER A 47 -20.60 0.40 -26.21
CA SER A 47 -21.31 -0.82 -25.87
C SER A 47 -21.20 -1.84 -27.01
N ARG A 48 -21.50 -3.10 -26.70
CA ARG A 48 -21.58 -4.18 -27.69
C ARG A 48 -22.45 -3.80 -28.90
N GLU A 49 -23.61 -3.21 -28.65
CA GLU A 49 -24.56 -2.79 -29.68
C GLU A 49 -23.97 -1.68 -30.55
N GLN A 50 -23.30 -0.69 -29.93
CA GLN A 50 -22.64 0.39 -30.66
C GLN A 50 -21.46 -0.10 -31.51
N ILE A 51 -20.72 -1.11 -31.04
CA ILE A 51 -19.67 -1.76 -31.82
C ILE A 51 -20.28 -2.47 -33.04
N ALA A 52 -21.37 -3.21 -32.84
CA ALA A 52 -22.08 -3.88 -33.91
C ALA A 52 -22.64 -2.91 -34.96
N ASP A 53 -23.21 -1.78 -34.52
CA ASP A 53 -23.72 -0.74 -35.40
C ASP A 53 -22.60 -0.07 -36.22
N LYS A 54 -21.45 0.19 -35.60
CA LYS A 54 -20.28 0.79 -36.28
C LYS A 54 -19.62 -0.14 -37.29
N LEU A 55 -19.63 -1.45 -37.03
CA LEU A 55 -19.06 -2.48 -37.91
C LEU A 55 -20.09 -3.12 -38.83
N ASN A 56 -21.29 -2.52 -38.92
CA ASN A 56 -22.38 -3.06 -39.72
C ASN A 56 -21.98 -3.16 -41.20
N GLY A 57 -22.10 -4.37 -41.76
CA GLY A 57 -21.71 -4.67 -43.13
C GLY A 57 -20.24 -5.09 -43.33
N GLU A 58 -19.37 -4.87 -42.34
CA GLU A 58 -17.97 -5.33 -42.39
C GLU A 58 -17.74 -6.61 -41.58
N VAL A 59 -18.32 -6.67 -40.37
CA VAL A 59 -18.15 -7.79 -39.45
C VAL A 59 -19.51 -8.31 -38.98
N PRO A 60 -19.81 -9.61 -39.20
CA PRO A 60 -20.99 -10.25 -38.65
C PRO A 60 -21.03 -10.23 -37.11
N LEU A 61 -22.24 -10.11 -36.53
CA LEU A 61 -22.43 -9.96 -35.08
C LEU A 61 -21.88 -11.16 -34.28
N ASP A 62 -22.02 -12.37 -34.81
CA ASP A 62 -21.49 -13.61 -34.23
C ASP A 62 -19.96 -13.61 -34.14
N HIS A 63 -19.26 -13.00 -35.10
CA HIS A 63 -17.82 -12.80 -35.04
C HIS A 63 -17.41 -11.78 -33.98
N ILE A 64 -18.21 -10.71 -33.78
CA ILE A 64 -17.97 -9.74 -32.70
C ILE A 64 -18.08 -10.45 -31.34
N ASP A 65 -19.16 -11.20 -31.13
CA ASP A 65 -19.38 -11.97 -29.90
C ASP A 65 -18.27 -12.98 -29.64
N PHE A 66 -17.85 -13.71 -30.69
CA PHE A 66 -16.75 -14.64 -30.60
C PHE A 66 -15.45 -13.96 -30.14
N VAL A 67 -15.12 -12.79 -30.70
CA VAL A 67 -13.91 -12.04 -30.32
C VAL A 67 -14.00 -11.54 -28.88
N LEU A 68 -15.12 -10.96 -28.46
CA LEU A 68 -15.32 -10.48 -27.10
C LEU A 68 -15.21 -11.62 -26.08
N ASN A 69 -15.86 -12.75 -26.34
CA ASN A 69 -15.78 -13.93 -25.48
C ASN A 69 -14.34 -14.45 -25.37
N ARG A 70 -13.63 -14.54 -26.50
CA ARG A 70 -12.24 -15.01 -26.52
C ARG A 70 -11.28 -14.06 -25.79
N LEU A 71 -11.49 -12.75 -25.86
CA LEU A 71 -10.72 -11.76 -25.11
C LEU A 71 -11.02 -11.82 -23.62
N SER A 72 -12.30 -12.04 -23.25
CA SER A 72 -12.74 -12.22 -21.86
C SER A 72 -12.16 -13.49 -21.24
N GLU A 73 -12.24 -14.63 -21.94
CA GLU A 73 -11.67 -15.93 -21.49
C GLU A 73 -10.16 -15.85 -21.26
N LYS A 74 -9.45 -15.08 -22.10
CA LYS A 74 -8.00 -14.84 -21.93
C LYS A 74 -7.67 -13.76 -20.91
N GLY A 75 -8.69 -13.08 -20.36
CA GLY A 75 -8.51 -12.04 -19.36
C GLY A 75 -7.92 -10.74 -19.91
N TYR A 76 -8.08 -10.43 -21.20
CA TYR A 76 -7.66 -9.15 -21.78
C TYR A 76 -8.76 -8.08 -21.75
N LEU A 77 -10.02 -8.52 -21.69
CA LEU A 77 -11.19 -7.66 -21.68
C LEU A 77 -11.70 -7.46 -20.25
N ILE A 78 -12.11 -6.24 -19.94
CA ILE A 78 -12.80 -5.89 -18.69
C ILE A 78 -14.02 -5.02 -18.99
N GLU A 79 -14.94 -4.97 -18.04
CA GLU A 79 -15.98 -3.94 -18.03
C GLU A 79 -15.35 -2.59 -17.68
N SER A 80 -15.78 -1.54 -18.38
CA SER A 80 -15.32 -0.19 -18.09
C SER A 80 -15.85 0.29 -16.74
N ALA A 81 -14.99 0.94 -15.96
CA ALA A 81 -15.34 1.61 -14.71
C ALA A 81 -15.17 3.12 -14.90
N PRO A 82 -16.18 3.81 -15.48
CA PRO A 82 -16.09 5.24 -15.83
C PRO A 82 -15.90 6.14 -14.61
N GLU A 83 -16.17 5.65 -13.41
CA GLU A 83 -15.95 6.38 -12.16
C GLU A 83 -14.48 6.51 -11.75
N LEU A 84 -13.56 5.77 -12.38
CA LEU A 84 -12.13 5.85 -12.10
C LEU A 84 -11.38 6.56 -13.24
N ALA A 85 -10.37 7.34 -12.87
CA ALA A 85 -9.40 7.83 -13.85
C ALA A 85 -8.69 6.65 -14.53
N PRO A 86 -8.34 6.75 -15.83
CA PRO A 86 -7.71 5.66 -16.58
C PRO A 86 -6.44 5.11 -15.91
N GLU A 87 -5.63 5.98 -15.32
CA GLU A 87 -4.37 5.64 -14.65
C GLU A 87 -4.64 4.82 -13.37
N VAL A 88 -5.70 5.15 -12.63
CA VAL A 88 -6.12 4.40 -11.43
C VAL A 88 -6.70 3.04 -11.82
N ALA A 89 -7.50 2.99 -12.88
CA ALA A 89 -8.02 1.73 -13.41
C ALA A 89 -6.88 0.82 -13.91
N ALA A 90 -5.85 1.39 -14.55
CA ALA A 90 -4.65 0.67 -15.00
C ALA A 90 -3.95 0.00 -13.82
N PHE A 91 -3.64 0.76 -12.76
CA PHE A 91 -3.01 0.25 -11.55
C PHE A 91 -3.76 -0.96 -10.95
N TRP A 92 -5.08 -0.86 -10.77
CA TRP A 92 -5.87 -1.96 -10.21
C TRP A 92 -5.94 -3.18 -11.13
N SER A 93 -6.07 -2.93 -12.43
CA SER A 93 -6.13 -4.02 -13.42
C SER A 93 -4.81 -4.79 -13.53
N GLU A 94 -3.67 -4.12 -13.34
CA GLU A 94 -2.34 -4.75 -13.30
C GLU A 94 -2.18 -5.62 -12.05
N LEU A 95 -2.76 -5.22 -10.91
CA LEU A 95 -2.87 -6.05 -9.71
C LEU A 95 -3.89 -7.21 -9.84
N GLY A 96 -4.50 -7.38 -11.00
CA GLY A 96 -5.51 -8.42 -11.25
C GLY A 96 -6.87 -8.14 -10.60
N ILE A 97 -7.13 -6.90 -10.19
CA ILE A 97 -8.40 -6.47 -9.59
C ILE A 97 -9.23 -5.76 -10.67
N ALA A 98 -10.49 -6.19 -10.84
CA ALA A 98 -11.41 -5.53 -11.77
C ALA A 98 -11.64 -4.06 -11.32
N PRO A 99 -11.49 -3.06 -12.21
CA PRO A 99 -11.62 -1.66 -11.83
C PRO A 99 -12.94 -1.30 -11.15
N ALA A 100 -14.07 -1.89 -11.57
CA ALA A 100 -15.37 -1.67 -10.91
C ALA A 100 -15.39 -2.16 -9.45
N VAL A 101 -14.69 -3.26 -9.15
CA VAL A 101 -14.55 -3.79 -7.77
C VAL A 101 -13.68 -2.84 -6.95
N ALA A 102 -12.57 -2.36 -7.52
CA ALA A 102 -11.71 -1.39 -6.86
C ALA A 102 -12.45 -0.06 -6.59
N ALA A 103 -13.21 0.45 -7.55
CA ALA A 103 -14.01 1.65 -7.41
C ALA A 103 -15.01 1.56 -6.26
N GLN A 104 -15.67 0.40 -6.10
CA GLN A 104 -16.57 0.19 -4.98
C GLN A 104 -15.82 0.04 -3.65
N ALA A 105 -14.65 -0.60 -3.65
CA ALA A 105 -13.84 -0.75 -2.44
C ALA A 105 -13.27 0.58 -1.93
N LEU A 106 -12.83 1.46 -2.82
CA LEU A 106 -12.26 2.78 -2.49
C LEU A 106 -13.26 3.73 -1.82
N LYS A 107 -14.57 3.51 -2.01
CA LYS A 107 -15.63 4.28 -1.33
C LYS A 107 -15.70 4.00 0.18
N GLN A 108 -15.04 2.97 0.68
CA GLN A 108 -15.00 2.69 2.11
C GLN A 108 -14.18 3.75 2.84
N PRO A 109 -14.76 4.42 3.86
CA PRO A 109 -14.07 5.52 4.52
C PRO A 109 -12.94 5.03 5.42
N VAL A 110 -11.95 5.90 5.60
CA VAL A 110 -10.85 5.71 6.54
C VAL A 110 -10.79 6.86 7.54
N THR A 111 -10.19 6.64 8.70
CA THR A 111 -9.90 7.71 9.66
C THR A 111 -8.41 8.03 9.71
N LEU A 112 -8.09 9.28 10.04
CA LEU A 112 -6.72 9.71 10.32
C LEU A 112 -6.60 10.08 11.80
N LYS A 113 -5.60 9.51 12.46
CA LYS A 113 -5.25 9.79 13.86
C LYS A 113 -3.76 10.07 13.98
N THR A 114 -3.39 10.87 14.96
CA THR A 114 -2.00 11.13 15.31
C THR A 114 -1.71 10.64 16.73
N VAL A 115 -0.50 10.13 16.92
CA VAL A 115 0.02 9.72 18.23
C VAL A 115 1.45 10.22 18.37
N GLY A 116 1.71 11.01 19.41
CA GLY A 116 2.96 11.73 19.61
C GLY A 116 2.86 13.21 19.27
N ASN A 117 3.97 13.93 19.44
CA ASN A 117 3.96 15.41 19.41
C ASN A 117 4.75 16.02 18.25
N ARG A 118 5.32 15.20 17.37
CA ARG A 118 6.11 15.67 16.21
C ARG A 118 5.36 15.59 14.88
N ILE A 119 4.14 15.05 14.88
CA ILE A 119 3.30 15.04 13.69
C ILE A 119 2.56 16.38 13.61
N SER A 120 2.89 17.19 12.61
CA SER A 120 2.25 18.48 12.38
C SER A 120 0.88 18.32 11.71
N GLU A 121 -0.03 19.27 11.94
CA GLU A 121 -1.34 19.32 11.28
C GLU A 121 -1.19 19.33 9.75
N GLY A 122 -0.26 20.11 9.22
CA GLY A 122 0.01 20.15 7.77
C GLY A 122 0.41 18.80 7.17
N MET A 123 1.05 17.91 7.94
CA MET A 123 1.36 16.56 7.47
C MET A 123 0.11 15.68 7.40
N VAL A 124 -0.79 15.82 8.38
CA VAL A 124 -2.10 15.15 8.37
C VAL A 124 -2.92 15.63 7.17
N ASP A 125 -2.89 16.93 6.89
CA ASP A 125 -3.61 17.54 5.76
C ASP A 125 -3.08 17.05 4.41
N ILE A 126 -1.76 16.97 4.24
CA ILE A 126 -1.13 16.45 3.01
C ILE A 126 -1.57 15.00 2.76
N LEU A 127 -1.49 14.13 3.78
CA LEU A 127 -1.94 12.76 3.63
C LEU A 127 -3.45 12.69 3.36
N GLY A 128 -4.23 13.52 4.05
CA GLY A 128 -5.67 13.56 3.84
C GLY A 128 -6.07 14.05 2.45
N ALA A 129 -5.33 15.00 1.88
CA ALA A 129 -5.50 15.43 0.49
C ALA A 129 -5.17 14.30 -0.48
N ALA A 130 -4.02 13.64 -0.30
CA ALA A 130 -3.62 12.51 -1.15
C ALA A 130 -4.63 11.36 -1.14
N LEU A 131 -5.22 11.04 0.04
CA LEU A 131 -6.28 10.03 0.13
C LEU A 131 -7.55 10.44 -0.63
N ARG A 132 -7.96 11.71 -0.53
CA ARG A 132 -9.12 12.24 -1.25
C ARG A 132 -8.90 12.27 -2.76
N ASP A 133 -7.70 12.62 -3.21
CA ASP A 133 -7.33 12.63 -4.63
C ASP A 133 -7.38 11.21 -5.24
N LEU A 134 -7.16 10.18 -4.40
CA LEU A 134 -7.34 8.77 -4.75
C LEU A 134 -8.80 8.27 -4.61
N GLY A 135 -9.75 9.14 -4.28
CA GLY A 135 -11.16 8.81 -4.11
C GLY A 135 -11.50 8.10 -2.79
N ILE A 136 -10.59 8.13 -1.80
CA ILE A 136 -10.79 7.50 -0.49
C ILE A 136 -11.39 8.53 0.48
N PRO A 137 -12.64 8.34 0.95
CA PRO A 137 -13.26 9.29 1.84
C PRO A 137 -12.67 9.23 3.26
N LEU A 138 -12.55 10.40 3.88
CA LEU A 138 -12.14 10.51 5.28
C LEU A 138 -13.35 10.71 6.17
N GLN A 139 -13.38 10.00 7.30
CA GLN A 139 -14.33 10.25 8.37
C GLN A 139 -13.62 10.74 9.64
N PRO A 140 -14.29 11.59 10.44
CA PRO A 140 -13.75 12.06 11.72
C PRO A 140 -13.77 10.98 12.81
N THR A 141 -14.63 9.96 12.67
CA THR A 141 -14.85 8.91 13.68
C THR A 141 -14.72 7.52 13.08
N GLU A 142 -14.35 6.54 13.90
CA GLU A 142 -14.11 5.17 13.46
C GLU A 142 -15.38 4.34 13.27
N ALA A 143 -16.55 4.81 13.72
CA ALA A 143 -17.79 4.02 13.78
C ALA A 143 -18.22 3.37 12.45
N GLU A 144 -17.78 3.91 11.30
CA GLU A 144 -18.08 3.36 9.97
C GLU A 144 -16.82 3.21 9.09
N ALA A 145 -15.63 3.42 9.66
CA ALA A 145 -14.39 3.42 8.90
C ALA A 145 -13.83 2.01 8.73
N ALA A 146 -13.52 1.63 7.49
CA ALA A 146 -12.93 0.33 7.18
C ALA A 146 -11.49 0.20 7.71
N LEU A 147 -10.78 1.31 7.89
CA LEU A 147 -9.40 1.33 8.39
C LEU A 147 -9.10 2.64 9.14
N ALA A 148 -8.42 2.53 10.27
CA ALA A 148 -7.81 3.69 10.93
C ALA A 148 -6.33 3.82 10.58
N ILE A 149 -5.92 4.98 10.08
CA ILE A 149 -4.53 5.29 9.75
C ILE A 149 -3.95 6.11 10.90
N VAL A 150 -2.97 5.55 11.60
CA VAL A 150 -2.34 6.15 12.78
C VAL A 150 -0.94 6.64 12.42
N LEU A 151 -0.77 7.94 12.36
CA LEU A 151 0.54 8.59 12.21
C LEU A 151 1.22 8.71 13.56
N THR A 152 2.47 8.29 13.64
CA THR A 152 3.27 8.46 14.85
C THR A 152 4.70 8.86 14.54
N ASP A 153 5.35 9.49 15.52
CA ASP A 153 6.78 9.84 15.45
C ASP A 153 7.68 8.71 15.97
N ASP A 154 7.16 7.83 16.84
CA ASP A 154 7.86 6.62 17.29
C ASP A 154 6.87 5.45 17.50
N TYR A 155 7.22 4.28 17.00
CA TYR A 155 6.42 3.06 17.14
C TYR A 155 6.38 2.53 18.59
N LEU A 156 7.25 3.04 19.46
CA LEU A 156 7.23 2.76 20.91
C LEU A 156 6.57 3.88 21.73
N ASN A 157 5.82 4.80 21.09
CA ASN A 157 5.10 5.83 21.81
C ASN A 157 4.08 5.19 22.80
N PRO A 158 4.11 5.55 24.10
CA PRO A 158 3.26 4.91 25.12
C PRO A 158 1.76 5.09 24.87
N ASP A 159 1.35 6.16 24.18
CA ASP A 159 -0.05 6.43 23.86
C ASP A 159 -0.61 5.45 22.80
N LEU A 160 0.25 4.66 22.15
CA LEU A 160 -0.18 3.56 21.28
C LEU A 160 -0.75 2.38 22.08
N ALA A 161 -0.39 2.20 23.35
CA ALA A 161 -0.91 1.12 24.18
C ALA A 161 -2.43 1.22 24.44
N PRO A 162 -2.97 2.37 24.91
CA PRO A 162 -4.42 2.54 25.05
C PRO A 162 -5.15 2.50 23.70
N LEU A 163 -4.57 3.08 22.63
CA LEU A 163 -5.13 2.97 21.28
C LEU A 163 -5.26 1.52 20.84
N ASN A 164 -4.20 0.73 20.96
CA ASN A 164 -4.21 -0.68 20.59
C ASN A 164 -5.26 -1.46 21.39
N ARG A 165 -5.42 -1.18 22.69
CA ARG A 165 -6.45 -1.83 23.52
C ARG A 165 -7.84 -1.55 22.94
N HIS A 166 -8.13 -0.28 22.66
CA HIS A 166 -9.40 0.12 22.06
C HIS A 166 -9.65 -0.59 20.73
N GLN A 167 -8.68 -0.59 19.81
CA GLN A 167 -8.83 -1.24 18.50
C GLN A 167 -9.06 -2.76 18.61
N VAL A 168 -8.40 -3.42 19.58
CA VAL A 168 -8.62 -4.85 19.82
C VAL A 168 -10.01 -5.12 20.38
N GLU A 169 -10.49 -4.27 21.29
CA GLU A 169 -11.83 -4.40 21.91
C GLU A 169 -12.96 -4.12 20.91
N THR A 170 -12.79 -3.15 20.01
CA THR A 170 -13.78 -2.80 18.99
C THR A 170 -13.67 -3.63 17.71
N GLY A 171 -12.60 -4.41 17.56
CA GLY A 171 -12.34 -5.17 16.33
C GLY A 171 -11.90 -4.30 15.15
N GLN A 172 -11.58 -3.03 15.38
CA GLN A 172 -11.25 -2.05 14.34
C GLN A 172 -9.87 -2.31 13.73
N PRO A 173 -9.77 -2.54 12.41
CA PRO A 173 -8.49 -2.61 11.71
C PRO A 173 -7.79 -1.25 11.68
N TRP A 174 -6.47 -1.26 11.82
CA TRP A 174 -5.67 -0.04 11.76
C TRP A 174 -4.26 -0.26 11.23
N ILE A 175 -3.66 0.77 10.64
CA ILE A 175 -2.28 0.75 10.13
C ILE A 175 -1.45 1.81 10.84
N LEU A 176 -0.19 1.49 11.16
CA LEU A 176 0.75 2.42 11.76
C LEU A 176 1.70 2.99 10.71
N VAL A 177 1.98 4.29 10.79
CA VAL A 177 2.83 5.00 9.82
C VAL A 177 3.76 5.95 10.57
N LYS A 178 5.07 5.89 10.29
CA LYS A 178 6.06 6.88 10.74
C LYS A 178 6.55 7.66 9.51
N PRO A 179 5.89 8.77 9.17
CA PRO A 179 6.25 9.58 7.99
C PRO A 179 7.45 10.53 8.25
N LEU A 180 8.05 10.47 9.44
CA LEU A 180 9.13 11.36 9.87
C LEU A 180 10.49 10.67 9.92
N GLY A 181 11.55 11.48 9.76
CA GLY A 181 12.95 11.07 9.87
C GLY A 181 13.53 10.55 8.55
N SER A 182 14.81 10.15 8.58
CA SER A 182 15.52 9.61 7.41
C SER A 182 15.05 8.22 6.99
N VAL A 183 14.31 7.52 7.86
CA VAL A 183 13.75 6.19 7.61
C VAL A 183 12.25 6.24 7.88
N LEU A 184 11.47 6.06 6.82
CA LEU A 184 10.01 6.01 6.85
C LEU A 184 9.55 4.60 7.15
N TRP A 185 8.58 4.45 8.06
CA TRP A 185 8.02 3.14 8.38
C TRP A 185 6.54 3.12 7.98
N LEU A 186 6.14 2.09 7.24
CA LEU A 186 4.77 1.86 6.81
C LEU A 186 4.33 0.47 7.25
N GLY A 187 3.25 0.41 8.00
CA GLY A 187 2.73 -0.82 8.58
C GLY A 187 3.33 -1.17 9.94
N PRO A 188 2.91 -2.28 10.54
CA PRO A 188 2.01 -3.27 9.97
C PRO A 188 0.55 -2.78 9.90
N VAL A 189 -0.26 -3.49 9.12
CA VAL A 189 -1.72 -3.45 9.26
C VAL A 189 -2.08 -4.42 10.39
N PHE A 190 -2.64 -3.89 11.46
CA PHE A 190 -3.18 -4.63 12.59
C PHE A 190 -4.65 -4.96 12.32
N LYS A 191 -4.97 -6.24 12.22
CA LYS A 191 -6.33 -6.77 12.13
C LYS A 191 -6.63 -7.59 13.39
N PRO A 192 -7.44 -7.07 14.33
CA PRO A 192 -7.81 -7.81 15.54
C PRO A 192 -8.37 -9.20 15.20
N GLY A 193 -7.83 -10.23 15.85
CA GLY A 193 -8.21 -11.64 15.60
C GLY A 193 -7.48 -12.34 14.44
N GLU A 194 -6.82 -11.59 13.54
CA GLU A 194 -6.08 -12.15 12.40
C GLU A 194 -4.56 -11.98 12.51
N THR A 195 -4.08 -10.77 12.86
CA THR A 195 -2.64 -10.46 12.97
C THR A 195 -2.17 -10.38 14.43
N GLY A 196 -0.86 -10.23 14.64
CA GLY A 196 -0.34 -9.78 15.94
C GLY A 196 -0.83 -8.36 16.27
N CYS A 197 -0.86 -7.98 17.55
CA CYS A 197 -1.23 -6.63 17.99
C CYS A 197 0.01 -5.74 18.19
N TRP A 198 -0.18 -4.45 18.51
CA TRP A 198 0.94 -3.53 18.74
C TRP A 198 1.86 -3.99 19.88
N HIS A 199 1.34 -4.60 20.95
CA HIS A 199 2.19 -5.14 22.02
C HIS A 199 3.15 -6.24 21.51
N CYS A 200 2.71 -7.07 20.56
CA CYS A 200 3.57 -8.07 19.95
C CYS A 200 4.74 -7.42 19.19
N LEU A 201 4.48 -6.30 18.52
CA LEU A 201 5.49 -5.51 17.83
C LEU A 201 6.42 -4.79 18.82
N ALA A 202 5.84 -4.10 19.81
CA ALA A 202 6.57 -3.32 20.81
C ALA A 202 7.59 -4.19 21.56
N GLN A 203 7.19 -5.38 22.00
CA GLN A 203 8.09 -6.33 22.67
C GLN A 203 9.34 -6.65 21.83
N ARG A 204 9.20 -6.76 20.50
CA ARG A 204 10.32 -7.04 19.60
C ARG A 204 11.16 -5.79 19.33
N LEU A 205 10.52 -4.63 19.20
CA LEU A 205 11.20 -3.37 18.96
C LEU A 205 12.04 -2.94 20.16
N GLU A 206 11.53 -3.08 21.38
CA GLU A 206 12.25 -2.77 22.62
C GLU A 206 13.54 -3.59 22.75
N GLY A 207 13.46 -4.90 22.47
CA GLY A 207 14.63 -5.78 22.47
C GLY A 207 15.66 -5.46 21.39
N ASN A 208 15.26 -4.79 20.31
CA ASN A 208 16.15 -4.37 19.22
C ASN A 208 16.67 -2.92 19.37
N ARG A 209 16.27 -2.23 20.44
CA ARG A 209 16.65 -0.84 20.75
C ARG A 209 17.33 -0.75 22.11
N GLU A 210 18.26 -1.66 22.39
CA GLU A 210 18.91 -1.80 23.71
C GLU A 210 19.54 -0.49 24.21
N VAL A 211 20.13 0.31 23.32
CA VAL A 211 20.73 1.60 23.65
C VAL A 211 19.67 2.63 24.04
N GLU A 212 18.58 2.74 23.29
CA GLU A 212 17.47 3.66 23.60
C GLU A 212 16.75 3.23 24.89
N ALA A 213 16.56 1.93 25.08
CA ALA A 213 16.03 1.35 26.31
C ALA A 213 16.95 1.62 27.51
N SER A 214 18.27 1.64 27.31
CA SER A 214 19.23 2.07 28.34
C SER A 214 19.07 3.55 28.66
N VAL A 215 18.95 4.41 27.65
CA VAL A 215 18.73 5.86 27.86
C VAL A 215 17.44 6.13 28.64
N GLN A 216 16.35 5.42 28.35
CA GLN A 216 15.10 5.57 29.11
C GLN A 216 15.23 5.09 30.55
N ARG A 217 15.93 3.97 30.80
CA ARG A 217 16.23 3.50 32.16
C ARG A 217 17.05 4.50 32.95
N GLU A 218 18.08 5.08 32.34
CA GLU A 218 18.92 6.12 32.97
C GLU A 218 18.12 7.40 33.25
N LYS A 219 17.27 7.86 32.31
CA LYS A 219 16.37 9.00 32.54
C LYS A 219 15.40 8.76 33.69
N TYR A 220 14.83 7.56 33.76
CA TYR A 220 13.91 7.17 34.82
C TYR A 220 14.62 7.09 36.18
N ALA A 221 15.81 6.48 36.23
CA ALA A 221 16.65 6.44 37.43
C ALA A 221 17.04 7.85 37.88
N ALA A 222 17.47 8.71 36.95
CA ALA A 222 17.83 10.11 37.21
C ALA A 222 16.64 10.93 37.76
N ALA A 223 15.43 10.70 37.24
CA ALA A 223 14.21 11.33 37.72
C ALA A 223 13.85 10.89 39.15
N GLN A 224 14.12 9.64 39.53
CA GLN A 224 13.93 9.15 40.89
C GLN A 224 14.98 9.67 41.88
N THR A 225 16.24 9.86 41.44
CA THR A 225 17.31 10.39 42.30
C THR A 225 17.24 11.90 42.53
N ASN A 226 16.60 12.67 41.65
CA ASN A 226 16.50 14.13 41.78
C ASN A 226 15.38 14.63 42.70
N GLY A 227 14.79 13.76 43.53
CA GLY A 227 13.99 14.17 44.69
C GLY A 227 12.68 14.91 44.39
N ASN A 228 12.18 14.88 43.16
CA ASN A 228 10.84 15.39 42.88
C ASN A 228 9.84 14.25 43.06
N ILE A 229 9.43 14.02 44.31
CA ILE A 229 8.27 13.19 44.62
C ILE A 229 7.04 14.03 44.27
N PRO A 230 6.27 13.77 43.19
CA PRO A 230 4.92 14.26 43.16
C PRO A 230 4.15 13.50 44.25
N HIS A 231 3.98 14.13 45.41
CA HIS A 231 2.99 13.71 46.40
C HIS A 231 1.59 13.97 45.83
N THR A 232 1.20 13.13 44.87
CA THR A 232 -0.13 12.65 44.48
C THR A 232 0.02 12.03 43.10
N VAL A 233 0.63 10.85 43.05
CA VAL A 233 0.28 9.88 42.02
C VAL A 233 -0.26 8.68 42.79
N ASN A 234 -1.57 8.49 42.72
CA ASN A 234 -2.18 7.22 43.03
C ASN A 234 -1.34 6.16 42.34
N THR A 235 -0.65 5.35 43.14
CA THR A 235 0.13 4.23 42.67
C THR A 235 -0.81 3.24 41.98
N ILE A 236 -1.09 3.47 40.70
CA ILE A 236 -1.39 2.37 39.80
C ILE A 236 0.00 1.85 39.42
N VAL A 237 0.52 0.95 40.27
CA VAL A 237 1.44 -0.06 39.77
C VAL A 237 0.64 -0.75 38.68
N ILE A 238 0.86 -0.38 37.41
CA ILE A 238 0.52 -1.28 36.31
C ILE A 238 1.54 -2.41 36.47
N TYR A 239 1.22 -3.35 37.35
CA TYR A 239 1.61 -4.72 37.11
C TYR A 239 1.18 -4.98 35.67
N PRO A 240 2.04 -5.52 34.79
CA PRO A 240 1.54 -6.10 33.56
C PRO A 240 0.53 -7.16 34.02
N GLN A 241 -0.75 -6.79 33.99
CA GLN A 241 -1.82 -7.76 34.00
C GLN A 241 -1.45 -8.68 32.84
N PRO A 242 -1.26 -9.99 33.08
CA PRO A 242 -0.96 -10.89 31.99
C PRO A 242 -2.03 -10.64 30.93
N ALA A 243 -1.59 -10.39 29.70
CA ALA A 243 -2.50 -10.26 28.57
C ALA A 243 -3.52 -11.40 28.69
N PRO A 244 -4.84 -11.13 28.52
CA PRO A 244 -5.79 -12.22 28.42
C PRO A 244 -5.22 -13.22 27.42
N PRO A 245 -5.17 -14.52 27.76
CA PRO A 245 -4.42 -15.48 26.98
C PRO A 245 -4.85 -15.35 25.52
N CYS A 246 -3.93 -14.94 24.65
CA CYS A 246 -4.12 -15.07 23.21
C CYS A 246 -4.47 -16.54 22.98
N LEU A 247 -5.75 -16.82 22.71
CA LEU A 247 -6.30 -18.17 22.65
C LEU A 247 -5.74 -19.00 21.48
N ARG A 248 -4.72 -18.51 20.77
CA ARG A 248 -3.95 -19.30 19.82
C ARG A 248 -2.47 -18.97 19.97
N ARG A 249 -1.67 -20.02 20.20
CA ARG A 249 -0.23 -20.03 19.94
C ARG A 249 0.00 -19.53 18.51
N CYS A 250 0.28 -18.24 18.33
CA CYS A 250 0.80 -17.71 17.06
C CYS A 250 2.24 -18.19 16.90
N ARG A 251 2.41 -19.42 16.41
CA ARG A 251 3.64 -19.83 15.72
C ARG A 251 3.65 -19.10 14.39
N LEU A 252 4.34 -17.98 14.30
CA LEU A 252 4.84 -17.51 13.01
C LEU A 252 5.92 -18.49 12.55
N PRO A 253 5.83 -19.09 11.33
CA PRO A 253 6.98 -19.75 10.74
C PRO A 253 8.00 -18.66 10.38
N PHE A 254 9.10 -18.62 11.13
CA PHE A 254 10.19 -17.67 10.94
C PHE A 254 11.20 -18.26 9.95
N SER A 255 11.29 -17.67 8.75
CA SER A 255 12.52 -17.73 7.95
C SER A 255 12.68 -16.48 7.09
N LEU A 256 12.87 -15.33 7.74
CA LEU A 256 13.54 -14.19 7.11
C LEU A 256 14.99 -14.20 7.61
N ARG A 257 15.87 -14.87 6.85
CA ARG A 257 17.31 -14.57 6.91
C ARG A 257 17.50 -13.20 6.27
N LEU A 258 17.80 -12.20 7.09
CA LEU A 258 18.44 -10.99 6.60
C LEU A 258 19.81 -11.39 6.01
N PRO A 259 20.16 -10.96 4.78
CA PRO A 259 21.49 -11.22 4.25
C PRO A 259 22.52 -10.48 5.12
N LYS A 260 23.49 -11.21 5.67
CA LYS A 260 24.69 -10.62 6.28
C LYS A 260 25.38 -9.76 5.21
N SER A 261 25.67 -8.51 5.52
CA SER A 261 26.54 -7.69 4.68
C SER A 261 27.90 -8.38 4.54
N PRO A 262 28.54 -8.35 3.35
CA PRO A 262 29.92 -8.78 3.24
C PRO A 262 30.82 -7.75 3.91
N ASN A 263 31.76 -8.25 4.70
CA ASN A 263 32.91 -7.52 5.25
C ASN A 263 33.56 -6.60 4.18
N PRO A 264 34.03 -5.40 4.53
CA PRO A 264 34.75 -4.55 3.58
C PRO A 264 36.12 -5.18 3.27
N LEU A 265 36.28 -5.69 2.05
CA LEU A 265 37.59 -6.00 1.48
C LEU A 265 38.31 -4.68 1.18
N PHE A 266 39.47 -4.50 1.80
CA PHE A 266 40.46 -3.49 1.43
C PHE A 266 40.83 -3.68 -0.06
N LEU A 267 40.58 -2.67 -0.89
CA LEU A 267 41.16 -2.53 -2.22
C LEU A 267 42.26 -1.45 -2.18
N PRO A 268 43.44 -1.67 -2.78
CA PRO A 268 44.51 -0.70 -2.80
C PRO A 268 44.18 0.48 -3.71
N SER A 269 44.66 1.68 -3.32
CA SER A 269 44.45 2.93 -4.04
C SER A 269 45.06 2.91 -5.45
N PRO A 270 44.43 3.54 -6.47
CA PRO A 270 45.00 3.62 -7.81
C PRO A 270 46.21 4.58 -7.87
N PRO A 271 47.16 4.36 -8.80
CA PRO A 271 48.34 5.20 -8.93
C PRO A 271 48.00 6.62 -9.43
N ARG A 272 48.65 7.63 -8.86
CA ARG A 272 48.53 9.04 -9.27
C ARG A 272 49.19 9.24 -10.63
N LEU A 273 48.44 9.78 -11.59
CA LEU A 273 48.99 10.28 -12.85
C LEU A 273 49.71 11.62 -12.62
N PRO A 274 50.88 11.86 -13.23
CA PRO A 274 51.59 13.15 -13.14
C PRO A 274 50.92 14.22 -14.03
N PRO A 275 51.09 15.52 -13.71
CA PRO A 275 50.42 16.62 -14.41
C PRO A 275 51.02 16.86 -15.80
N PRO A 276 50.22 17.31 -16.79
CA PRO A 276 50.73 17.67 -18.10
C PRO A 276 51.50 19.00 -18.04
N TRP A 277 52.72 18.97 -18.59
CA TRP A 277 53.58 20.14 -18.72
C TRP A 277 53.15 21.04 -19.88
N ARG A 278 53.22 22.34 -19.58
CA ARG A 278 53.53 23.54 -20.37
C ARG A 278 53.55 23.47 -21.91
N ALA A 279 52.91 24.48 -22.46
CA ALA A 279 53.02 24.99 -23.81
C ALA A 279 54.47 25.24 -24.28
N SER A 280 54.72 24.92 -25.53
CA SER A 280 55.55 25.66 -26.49
C SER A 280 54.98 25.39 -27.89
#